data_AF-A0A7C1JS53-F1
#
_entry.id   AF-A0A7C1JS53-F1
#
_cell.length_a   1.000
_cell.length_b   1.000
_cell.length_c   1.000
_cell.angle_alpha   90.00
_cell.angle_beta   90.00
_cell.angle_gamma   90.00
#
_symmetry.space_group_name_H-M   'P 1'
#
loop_
_entity.id
_entity.type
_entity.pdbx_description
1 polymer ?
#
loop_
_entity_poly.entity_id
_entity_poly.type
_entity_poly.pdbx_seq_one_letter_code
_entity_poly.pdbx_strand_id
1 'polypeptide(L)'
;MQPATLQIEPGALKQMEPNVIKYQYEEIIKHLLLLQDHAAARTCPYTPTGEMCIRKHLIAIEAYAEETIPIEDDPTYREKLERLESDARGYRLDQEAVLCGEKTQLLEGLDHWARKQRKEFELRALPCVLQPAEGKPSEGR
;
A
#
# COMPACT_ATOMS: atom_id res chain seq x y z
N MET A 1 -22.97 29.45 -35.88
CA MET A 1 -22.36 28.20 -35.40
C MET A 1 -22.43 28.21 -33.88
N GLN A 2 -23.30 27.39 -33.29
CA GLN A 2 -23.38 27.24 -31.83
C GLN A 2 -22.37 26.18 -31.39
N PRO A 3 -21.60 26.37 -30.31
CA PRO A 3 -20.72 25.32 -29.80
C PRO A 3 -21.58 24.23 -29.14
N ALA A 4 -21.27 22.99 -29.48
CA ALA A 4 -21.96 21.80 -28.99
C ALA A 4 -21.74 21.62 -27.48
N THR A 5 -22.85 21.41 -26.77
CA THR A 5 -22.86 21.02 -25.35
C THR A 5 -22.29 19.60 -25.22
N LEU A 6 -21.15 19.47 -24.54
CA LEU A 6 -20.58 18.19 -24.13
C LEU A 6 -21.51 17.54 -23.10
N GLN A 7 -22.20 16.47 -23.52
CA GLN A 7 -22.92 15.59 -22.61
C GLN A 7 -21.91 14.61 -22.00
N ILE A 8 -21.74 14.64 -20.68
CA ILE A 8 -20.89 13.71 -19.94
C ILE A 8 -21.76 12.51 -19.53
N GLU A 9 -21.42 11.34 -20.06
CA GLU A 9 -22.08 10.05 -19.85
C GLU A 9 -21.95 9.52 -18.40
N PRO A 10 -22.81 8.57 -17.97
CA PRO A 10 -22.79 7.99 -16.62
C PRO A 10 -21.54 7.12 -16.42
N GLY A 11 -20.54 7.72 -15.77
CA GLY A 11 -19.24 7.13 -15.47
C GLY A 11 -18.25 8.21 -15.08
N ALA A 12 -18.78 9.31 -14.51
CA ALA A 12 -18.05 10.54 -14.29
C ALA A 12 -16.83 10.26 -13.42
N LEU A 13 -15.66 10.28 -14.05
CA LEU A 13 -14.40 10.55 -13.40
C LEU A 13 -14.64 11.80 -12.57
N LYS A 14 -14.86 11.62 -11.26
CA LYS A 14 -15.03 12.74 -10.33
C LYS A 14 -13.76 13.57 -10.50
N GLN A 15 -13.90 14.80 -10.98
CA GLN A 15 -12.78 15.71 -11.24
C GLN A 15 -11.85 15.67 -10.02
N MET A 16 -10.65 15.13 -10.23
CA MET A 16 -9.71 14.82 -9.16
C MET A 16 -8.95 16.09 -8.80
N GLU A 17 -9.54 16.91 -7.94
CA GLU A 17 -8.74 17.70 -7.00
C GLU A 17 -7.68 16.78 -6.34
N PRO A 18 -6.47 17.26 -6.02
CA PRO A 18 -5.46 16.48 -5.30
C PRO A 18 -6.06 15.92 -4.01
N ASN A 19 -6.50 14.67 -4.06
CA ASN A 19 -7.06 14.02 -2.89
C ASN A 19 -5.90 13.51 -2.04
N VAL A 20 -5.61 14.24 -0.96
CA VAL A 20 -4.52 13.92 -0.03
C VAL A 20 -4.59 12.46 0.42
N ILE A 21 -5.78 11.92 0.69
CA ILE A 21 -5.92 10.52 1.11
C ILE A 21 -5.50 9.53 0.01
N LYS A 22 -5.81 9.85 -1.26
CA LYS A 22 -5.44 9.02 -2.40
C LYS A 22 -3.93 9.00 -2.56
N TYR A 23 -3.29 10.17 -2.49
CA TYR A 23 -1.85 10.29 -2.54
C TYR A 23 -1.17 9.46 -1.44
N GLN A 24 -1.68 9.55 -0.21
CA GLN A 24 -1.17 8.77 0.91
C GLN A 24 -1.24 7.25 0.65
N TYR A 25 -2.39 6.76 0.17
CA TYR A 25 -2.51 5.34 -0.21
C TYR A 25 -1.58 4.94 -1.35
N GLU A 26 -1.40 5.80 -2.36
CA GLU A 26 -0.49 5.53 -3.47
C GLU A 26 0.97 5.42 -3.01
N GLU A 27 1.40 6.27 -2.08
CA GLU A 27 2.75 6.17 -1.51
C GLU A 27 2.91 4.92 -0.63
N ILE A 28 1.92 4.57 0.19
CA ILE A 28 1.91 3.29 0.94
C ILE A 28 2.08 2.10 -0.03
N ILE A 29 1.29 2.04 -1.10
CA ILE A 29 1.32 0.96 -2.10
C ILE A 29 2.70 0.87 -2.77
N LYS A 30 3.26 2.02 -3.16
CA LYS A 30 4.58 2.10 -3.80
C LYS A 30 5.68 1.55 -2.89
N HIS A 31 5.70 1.92 -1.62
CA HIS A 31 6.69 1.41 -0.68
C HIS A 31 6.48 -0.07 -0.36
N LEU A 32 5.25 -0.55 -0.30
CA LEU A 32 4.95 -1.99 -0.17
C LEU A 32 5.42 -2.80 -1.38
N LEU A 33 5.29 -2.26 -2.59
CA LEU A 33 5.79 -2.90 -3.81
C LEU A 33 7.33 -3.01 -3.79
N LEU A 34 8.03 -1.92 -3.49
CA LEU A 34 9.48 -1.91 -3.39
C LEU A 34 9.99 -2.85 -2.28
N LEU A 35 9.31 -2.85 -1.14
CA LEU A 35 9.63 -3.75 -0.03
C LEU A 35 9.47 -5.22 -0.42
N GLN A 36 8.37 -5.57 -1.12
CA GLN A 36 8.14 -6.92 -1.63
C GLN A 36 9.32 -7.35 -2.53
N ASP A 37 9.71 -6.50 -3.47
CA ASP A 37 10.75 -6.83 -4.45
C ASP A 37 12.13 -6.97 -3.79
N HIS A 38 12.48 -6.07 -2.87
CA HIS A 38 13.73 -6.17 -2.10
C HIS A 38 13.76 -7.43 -1.23
N ALA A 39 12.66 -7.76 -0.54
CA ALA A 39 12.56 -8.95 0.29
C ALA A 39 12.63 -10.25 -0.54
N ALA A 40 11.96 -10.29 -1.69
CA ALA A 40 11.94 -11.46 -2.57
C ALA A 40 13.27 -11.69 -3.28
N ALA A 41 13.92 -10.62 -3.75
CA ALA A 41 15.14 -10.74 -4.54
C ALA A 41 16.32 -11.24 -3.70
N ARG A 42 16.34 -11.02 -2.37
CA ARG A 42 17.49 -11.29 -1.47
C ARG A 42 18.82 -10.64 -1.93
N THR A 43 18.79 -9.80 -2.96
CA THR A 43 19.97 -9.18 -3.58
C THR A 43 20.23 -7.76 -3.08
N CYS A 44 19.33 -7.17 -2.28
CA CYS A 44 19.63 -5.92 -1.63
C CYS A 44 20.77 -6.16 -0.64
N PRO A 45 21.92 -5.46 -0.76
CA PRO A 45 23.08 -5.71 0.09
C PRO A 45 22.78 -5.26 1.53
N TYR A 46 22.33 -6.21 2.36
CA TYR A 46 22.04 -6.04 3.79
C TYR A 46 23.31 -5.99 4.65
N THR A 47 24.30 -5.19 4.23
CA THR A 47 25.49 -4.98 5.03
C THR A 47 25.38 -3.63 5.74
N PRO A 48 26.02 -3.46 6.92
CA PRO A 48 26.16 -2.14 7.55
C PRO A 48 26.81 -1.07 6.64
N THR A 49 27.50 -1.51 5.59
CA THR A 49 28.13 -0.69 4.55
C THR A 49 27.29 -0.55 3.27
N GLY A 50 26.17 -1.27 3.17
CA GLY A 50 25.29 -1.34 2.00
C GLY A 50 24.05 -0.46 2.14
N GLU A 51 23.13 -0.59 1.18
CA GLU A 51 21.88 0.16 1.22
C GLU A 51 20.86 -0.48 2.16
N MET A 52 20.36 0.29 3.13
CA MET A 52 19.32 -0.17 4.07
C MET A 52 17.91 -0.12 3.48
N CYS A 53 17.67 -0.66 2.27
CA CYS A 53 16.40 -0.46 1.55
C CYS A 53 15.18 -0.98 2.30
N ILE A 54 15.21 -2.22 2.83
CA ILE A 54 14.09 -2.74 3.64
C ILE A 54 13.74 -1.76 4.76
N ARG A 55 14.76 -1.24 5.48
CA ARG A 55 14.55 -0.33 6.61
C ARG A 55 13.91 0.97 6.15
N LYS A 56 14.42 1.53 5.05
CA LYS A 56 13.90 2.76 4.44
C LYS A 56 12.43 2.61 4.04
N HIS A 57 12.06 1.49 3.40
CA HIS A 57 10.68 1.27 3.00
C HIS A 57 9.77 1.05 4.20
N LEU A 58 10.21 0.33 5.23
CA LEU A 58 9.43 0.16 6.46
C LEU A 58 9.19 1.49 7.19
N ILE A 59 10.19 2.38 7.27
CA ILE A 59 10.02 3.73 7.84
C ILE A 59 8.99 4.53 7.05
N ALA A 60 9.06 4.50 5.72
CA ALA A 60 8.11 5.24 4.90
C ALA A 60 6.69 4.70 5.04
N ILE A 61 6.52 3.37 5.10
CA ILE A 61 5.22 2.74 5.35
C ILE A 61 4.66 3.14 6.71
N GLU A 62 5.49 3.10 7.76
CA GLU A 62 5.13 3.53 9.12
C GLU A 62 4.65 4.99 9.12
N ALA A 63 5.45 5.90 8.55
CA ALA A 63 5.13 7.33 8.52
C ALA A 63 3.85 7.64 7.72
N TYR A 64 3.71 7.09 6.51
CA TYR A 64 2.51 7.33 5.72
C TYR A 64 1.27 6.70 6.35
N ALA A 65 1.38 5.52 6.97
CA ALA A 65 0.27 4.92 7.70
C ALA A 65 -0.15 5.82 8.88
N GLU A 66 0.80 6.27 9.70
CA GLU A 66 0.58 7.18 10.84
C GLU A 66 -0.11 8.48 10.40
N GLU A 67 0.34 9.10 9.30
CA GLU A 67 -0.25 10.31 8.74
C GLU A 67 -1.65 10.09 8.13
N THR A 68 -1.93 8.87 7.65
CA THR A 68 -3.22 8.55 7.00
C THR A 68 -4.32 8.24 8.01
N ILE A 69 -3.98 7.60 9.13
CA ILE A 69 -4.95 7.23 10.19
C ILE A 69 -5.91 8.38 10.58
N PRO A 70 -5.43 9.60 10.90
CA PRO A 70 -6.31 10.69 11.34
C PRO A 70 -7.18 11.29 10.22
N ILE A 71 -6.86 11.02 8.95
CA ILE A 71 -7.60 11.54 7.79
C ILE A 71 -8.45 10.48 7.07
N GLU A 72 -8.37 9.21 7.45
CA GLU A 72 -9.23 8.15 6.92
C GLU A 72 -10.56 8.10 7.67
N ASP A 73 -11.65 8.32 6.92
CA ASP A 73 -13.02 8.38 7.42
C ASP A 73 -13.63 6.97 7.59
N ASP A 74 -13.20 5.98 6.81
CA ASP A 74 -13.67 4.60 6.91
C ASP A 74 -12.99 3.89 8.08
N PRO A 75 -13.74 3.52 9.15
CA PRO A 75 -13.17 2.89 10.32
C PRO A 75 -12.49 1.55 10.00
N THR A 76 -12.97 0.82 8.99
CA THR A 76 -12.37 -0.45 8.56
C THR A 76 -10.98 -0.24 8.00
N TYR A 77 -10.80 0.81 7.19
CA TYR A 77 -9.47 1.13 6.64
C TYR A 77 -8.57 1.79 7.66
N ARG A 78 -9.12 2.53 8.62
CA ARG A 78 -8.36 3.04 9.76
C ARG A 78 -7.76 1.91 10.59
N GLU A 79 -8.53 0.90 10.96
CA GLU A 79 -8.03 -0.29 11.68
C GLU A 79 -6.94 -1.04 10.89
N LYS A 80 -7.09 -1.13 9.57
CA LYS A 80 -6.06 -1.71 8.68
C LYS A 80 -4.78 -0.89 8.68
N LEU A 81 -4.88 0.44 8.65
CA LEU A 81 -3.73 1.34 8.70
C LEU A 81 -3.01 1.27 10.06
N GLU A 82 -3.75 1.21 11.17
CA GLU A 82 -3.17 1.00 12.50
C GLU A 82 -2.40 -0.33 12.59
N ARG A 83 -2.97 -1.41 12.04
CA ARG A 83 -2.27 -2.69 11.94
C ARG A 83 -1.04 -2.61 11.03
N LEU A 84 -1.15 -1.93 9.88
CA LEU A 84 -0.04 -1.74 8.95
C LEU A 84 1.13 -0.99 9.61
N GLU A 85 0.84 0.11 10.30
CA GLU A 85 1.80 0.91 11.06
C GLU A 85 2.52 0.06 12.12
N SER A 86 1.75 -0.67 12.94
CA SER A 86 2.29 -1.52 14.00
C SER A 86 3.15 -2.65 13.44
N ASP A 87 2.66 -3.34 12.40
CA ASP A 87 3.40 -4.44 11.76
C ASP A 87 4.70 -3.90 11.11
N ALA A 88 4.64 -2.78 10.38
CA ALA A 88 5.81 -2.17 9.74
C ALA A 88 6.86 -1.76 10.77
N ARG A 89 6.45 -1.17 11.90
CA ARG A 89 7.32 -0.89 13.04
C ARG A 89 7.95 -2.18 13.58
N GLY A 90 7.17 -3.25 13.76
CA GLY A 90 7.66 -4.54 14.22
C GLY A 90 8.77 -5.11 13.33
N TYR A 91 8.54 -5.14 12.02
CA TYR A 91 9.56 -5.56 11.05
C TYR A 91 10.79 -4.64 11.03
N ARG A 92 10.60 -3.32 11.20
CA ARG A 92 11.71 -2.36 11.24
C ARG A 92 12.61 -2.63 12.44
N LEU A 93 12.03 -2.80 13.61
CA LEU A 93 12.76 -3.10 14.85
C LEU A 93 13.48 -4.45 14.74
N ASP A 94 12.85 -5.45 14.12
CA ASP A 94 13.47 -6.74 13.85
C ASP A 94 14.71 -6.60 12.94
N GLN A 95 14.59 -5.80 11.88
CA GLN A 95 15.73 -5.53 11.01
C GLN A 95 16.84 -4.74 11.71
N GLU A 96 16.48 -3.74 12.51
CA GLU A 96 17.45 -2.97 13.29
C GLU A 96 18.22 -3.88 14.25
N ALA A 97 17.55 -4.83 14.92
CA ALA A 97 18.21 -5.84 15.75
C ALA A 97 19.19 -6.72 14.96
N VAL A 98 18.88 -7.09 13.71
CA VAL A 98 19.81 -7.83 12.84
C VAL A 98 21.02 -6.98 12.47
N LEU A 99 20.79 -5.73 12.08
CA LEU A 99 21.85 -4.79 11.70
C LEU A 99 22.79 -4.45 12.87
N CYS A 100 22.25 -4.41 14.09
CA CYS A 100 23.01 -4.20 15.32
C CYS A 100 23.67 -5.49 15.86
N GLY A 101 23.46 -6.64 15.22
CA GLY A 101 24.03 -7.92 15.64
C GLY A 101 23.36 -8.59 16.84
N GLU A 102 22.19 -8.09 17.26
CA GLU A 102 21.36 -8.70 18.31
C GLU A 102 20.61 -9.94 17.81
N LYS A 103 20.34 -10.00 16.49
CA LYS A 103 19.72 -11.12 15.79
C LYS A 103 20.56 -11.55 14.60
N THR A 104 20.49 -12.84 14.26
CA THR A 104 21.26 -13.42 13.16
C THR A 104 20.58 -13.30 11.80
N GLN A 105 19.24 -13.19 11.78
CA GLN A 105 18.46 -13.11 10.55
C GLN A 105 17.15 -12.37 10.78
N LEU A 106 16.65 -11.76 9.71
CA LEU A 106 15.35 -11.10 9.67
C LEU A 106 14.23 -12.13 9.69
N LEU A 107 13.07 -11.76 10.23
CA LEU A 107 11.85 -12.55 10.16
C LEU A 107 11.49 -12.89 8.70
N GLU A 108 11.24 -14.17 8.45
CA GLU A 108 10.85 -14.67 7.12
C GLU A 108 9.44 -14.20 6.72
N GLY A 109 9.16 -14.23 5.41
CA GLY A 109 7.83 -13.94 4.86
C GLY A 109 7.50 -12.45 4.72
N LEU A 110 8.49 -11.56 4.85
CA LEU A 110 8.31 -10.12 4.65
C LEU A 110 7.79 -9.77 3.24
N ASP A 111 8.24 -10.49 2.22
CA ASP A 111 7.74 -10.38 0.84
C ASP A 111 6.24 -10.74 0.76
N HIS A 112 5.84 -11.83 1.43
CA HIS A 112 4.45 -12.25 1.47
C HIS A 112 3.57 -11.26 2.24
N TRP A 113 4.05 -10.76 3.38
CA TRP A 113 3.38 -9.74 4.15
C TRP A 113 3.19 -8.46 3.32
N ALA A 114 4.26 -7.95 2.69
CA ALA A 114 4.21 -6.75 1.87
C ALA A 114 3.20 -6.89 0.72
N ARG A 115 3.20 -8.05 0.04
CA ARG A 115 2.23 -8.38 -1.01
C ARG A 115 0.79 -8.38 -0.50
N LYS A 116 0.56 -8.98 0.67
CA LYS A 116 -0.78 -9.06 1.28
C LYS A 116 -1.30 -7.65 1.58
N GLN A 117 -0.52 -6.85 2.30
CA GLN A 117 -0.88 -5.49 2.65
C GLN A 117 -1.16 -4.64 1.41
N ARG A 118 -0.30 -4.72 0.38
CA ARG A 118 -0.47 -3.94 -0.86
C ARG A 118 -1.84 -4.18 -1.50
N LYS A 119 -2.27 -5.44 -1.59
CA LYS A 119 -3.57 -5.81 -2.15
C LYS A 119 -4.75 -5.26 -1.36
N GLU A 120 -4.61 -5.10 -0.05
CA GLU A 120 -5.68 -4.54 0.79
C GLU A 120 -5.94 -3.07 0.47
N PHE A 121 -4.91 -2.31 0.09
CA PHE A 121 -4.99 -0.88 -0.17
C PHE A 121 -5.12 -0.51 -1.66
N GLU A 122 -4.70 -1.37 -2.58
CA GLU A 122 -4.83 -1.16 -4.05
C GLU A 122 -6.25 -0.74 -4.46
N LEU A 123 -7.27 -1.37 -3.88
CA LEU A 123 -8.67 -1.05 -4.18
C LEU A 123 -9.10 0.31 -3.62
N ARG A 124 -8.59 0.70 -2.46
CA ARG A 124 -8.91 1.99 -1.81
C ARG A 124 -8.29 3.18 -2.54
N ALA A 125 -7.14 2.96 -3.17
CA ALA A 125 -6.44 3.98 -3.96
C ALA A 125 -7.07 4.25 -5.34
N LEU A 126 -8.05 3.45 -5.77
CA LEU A 126 -8.70 3.66 -7.07
C LEU A 126 -9.51 4.98 -7.07
N PRO A 127 -9.46 5.76 -8.17
CA PRO A 127 -10.26 6.96 -8.31
C PRO A 127 -11.75 6.67 -8.55
N CYS A 128 -12.11 5.42 -8.78
CA CYS A 128 -13.46 4.97 -9.12
C CYS A 128 -13.92 3.83 -8.21
N VAL A 129 -15.23 3.71 -8.06
CA VAL A 129 -15.85 2.54 -7.41
C VAL A 129 -15.88 1.41 -8.42
N LEU A 130 -15.27 0.27 -8.09
CA LEU A 130 -15.39 -0.93 -8.90
C LEU A 130 -16.85 -1.40 -8.90
N GLN A 131 -17.41 -1.59 -10.09
CA GLN A 131 -18.73 -2.20 -10.21
C GLN A 131 -18.62 -3.69 -9.89
N PRO A 132 -19.57 -4.27 -9.15
CA PRO A 132 -19.63 -5.72 -8.97
C PRO A 132 -19.80 -6.37 -10.35
N ALA A 133 -19.03 -7.43 -10.61
CA ALA A 133 -19.14 -8.18 -11.85
C ALA A 133 -20.58 -8.67 -12.00
N GLU A 134 -21.29 -8.18 -13.02
CA GLU A 134 -22.63 -8.68 -13.34
C GLU A 134 -22.52 -10.17 -13.66
N GLY A 135 -23.00 -11.00 -12.72
CA GLY A 135 -23.11 -12.43 -12.93
C GLY A 135 -24.02 -12.65 -14.12
N LYS A 136 -23.46 -13.18 -15.22
CA LYS A 136 -24.29 -13.70 -16.31
C LYS A 136 -25.23 -14.75 -15.69
N PRO A 137 -26.56 -14.64 -15.89
CA PRO A 137 -27.46 -15.71 -15.48
C PRO A 137 -27.03 -16.99 -16.18
N SER A 138 -26.79 -18.04 -15.39
CA SER A 138 -26.59 -19.38 -15.92
C SER A 138 -27.88 -19.81 -16.62
N GLU A 139 -27.88 -19.82 -17.95
CA GLU A 139 -28.91 -20.53 -18.71
C GLU A 139 -28.83 -22.01 -18.33
N GLY A 140 -29.86 -22.47 -17.62
CA GLY A 140 -30.05 -23.85 -17.23
C GLY A 140 -30.09 -24.75 -18.47
N ARG A 141 -29.44 -25.90 -18.35
CA ARG A 141 -29.52 -27.01 -19.29
C ARG A 141 -30.42 -28.09 -18.71
#